data_AF-A0A6B2LIX4-F1
#
_entry.id   AF-A0A6B2LIX4-F1
#
_cell.length_a   1.000
_cell.length_b   1.000
_cell.length_c   1.000
_cell.angle_alpha   90.00
_cell.angle_beta   90.00
_cell.angle_gamma   90.00
#
_symmetry.space_group_name_H-M   'P 1'
#
loop_
_entity.id
_entity.type
_entity.pdbx_description
1 polymer ?
#
loop_
_entity_poly.entity_id
_entity_poly.type
_entity_poly.pdbx_seq_one_letter_code
_entity_poly.pdbx_strand_id
1 'polypeptide(L)'
;MDVGSLEVLDTFHHYIKPAIHNPLSQFCVDLTGISQEKVDQGLSLEAVLEQHHQWLVKNGLVDDKTHQKLKKWIYVTCGDWDLLSGLPCNCLYFNITPKAYFLDWINLLTVFRINLPKFSGKGMTGMLSFLGLELEGKHHSGIDDCLNISRIVKKLLEQGIIFKKTI
;
A
#
# COMPACT_ATOMS: atom_id res chain seq x y z
N MET A 1 -3.27 9.79 -2.10
CA MET A 1 -3.19 10.87 -3.11
C MET A 1 -4.59 11.25 -3.50
N ASP A 2 -4.88 12.55 -3.54
CA ASP A 2 -6.14 13.05 -4.10
C ASP A 2 -6.03 13.18 -5.62
N VAL A 3 -7.03 12.67 -6.35
CA VAL A 3 -6.99 12.60 -7.81
C VAL A 3 -7.30 13.93 -8.50
N GLY A 4 -7.94 14.87 -7.79
CA GLY A 4 -8.22 16.20 -8.34
C GLY A 4 -7.00 17.12 -8.31
N SER A 5 -6.27 17.09 -7.19
CA SER A 5 -5.05 17.89 -6.99
C SER A 5 -3.76 17.17 -7.41
N LEU A 6 -3.78 15.84 -7.52
CA LEU A 6 -2.59 14.99 -7.75
C LEU A 6 -1.52 15.13 -6.66
N GLU A 7 -1.95 15.43 -5.44
CA GLU A 7 -1.08 15.62 -4.28
C GLU A 7 -1.33 14.56 -3.19
N VAL A 8 -0.28 14.25 -2.43
CA VAL A 8 -0.38 13.41 -1.24
C VAL A 8 -0.90 14.28 -0.09
N LEU A 9 -2.13 14.03 0.34
CA LEU A 9 -2.78 14.85 1.38
C LEU A 9 -2.38 14.47 2.81
N ASP A 10 -2.12 13.19 3.06
CA ASP A 10 -1.76 12.68 4.38
C ASP A 10 -1.05 11.32 4.25
N THR A 11 -0.35 10.89 5.30
CA THR A 11 0.43 9.65 5.36
C THR A 11 0.17 8.92 6.67
N PHE A 12 -0.11 7.62 6.58
CA PHE A 12 -0.19 6.71 7.72
C PHE A 12 0.93 5.66 7.64
N HIS A 13 1.73 5.52 8.69
CA HIS A 13 2.84 4.59 8.72
C HIS A 13 3.12 4.09 10.13
N HIS A 14 3.14 2.77 10.31
CA HIS A 14 3.49 2.10 11.57
C HIS A 14 4.30 0.84 11.30
N TYR A 15 5.24 0.55 12.20
CA TYR A 15 5.85 -0.78 12.28
C TYR A 15 4.98 -1.71 13.12
N ILE A 16 4.87 -2.96 12.69
CA ILE A 16 4.18 -4.03 13.42
C ILE A 16 5.24 -4.91 14.09
N LYS A 17 5.00 -5.28 15.35
CA LYS A 17 5.80 -6.28 16.06
C LYS A 17 5.36 -7.69 15.63
N PRO A 18 6.22 -8.50 14.99
CA PRO A 18 5.86 -9.88 14.64
C PRO A 18 5.59 -10.70 15.90
N ALA A 19 4.44 -11.37 15.94
CA ALA A 19 4.05 -12.19 17.09
C ALA A 19 4.53 -13.66 16.96
N ILE A 20 4.90 -14.12 15.76
CA ILE A 20 5.24 -15.53 15.48
C ILE A 20 6.75 -15.70 15.32
N HIS A 21 7.33 -15.07 14.31
CA HIS A 21 8.76 -15.15 14.00
C HIS A 21 9.45 -13.86 14.44
N ASN A 22 9.94 -13.89 15.66
CA ASN A 22 10.75 -12.84 16.29
C ASN A 22 11.94 -13.55 16.98
N PRO A 23 13.20 -13.23 16.65
CA PRO A 23 13.69 -12.07 15.88
C PRO A 23 13.49 -12.15 14.37
N LEU A 24 13.61 -10.99 13.71
CA LEU A 24 13.71 -10.86 12.25
C LEU A 24 14.95 -11.60 11.74
N SER A 25 14.81 -12.28 10.61
CA SER A 25 15.96 -12.88 9.93
C SER A 25 16.87 -11.80 9.34
N GLN A 26 18.17 -12.11 9.21
CA GLN A 26 19.12 -11.20 8.56
C GLN A 26 18.68 -10.83 7.13
N PHE A 27 18.14 -11.79 6.38
CA PHE A 27 17.58 -11.54 5.05
C PHE A 27 16.47 -10.47 5.08
N CYS A 28 15.53 -10.55 6.04
CA CYS A 28 14.47 -9.55 6.17
C CYS A 28 15.02 -8.16 6.50
N VAL A 29 16.02 -8.09 7.40
CA VAL A 29 16.66 -6.83 7.79
C VAL A 29 17.38 -6.21 6.59
N ASP A 30 18.17 -6.98 5.86
CA ASP A 30 18.93 -6.50 4.70
C ASP A 30 17.99 -6.01 3.59
N LEU A 31 16.99 -6.84 3.25
CA LEU A 31 16.01 -6.55 2.22
C LEU A 31 15.22 -5.28 2.55
N THR A 32 14.58 -5.22 3.72
CA THR A 32 13.63 -4.14 4.06
C THR A 32 14.28 -2.92 4.70
N GLY A 33 15.45 -3.08 5.34
CA GLY A 33 16.06 -2.04 6.18
C GLY A 33 15.36 -1.82 7.52
N ILE A 34 14.45 -2.70 7.90
CA ILE A 34 13.77 -2.66 9.20
C ILE A 34 14.65 -3.36 10.22
N SER A 35 15.09 -2.63 11.26
CA SER A 35 15.85 -3.20 12.36
C SER A 35 14.94 -3.92 13.36
N GLN A 36 15.53 -4.83 14.14
CA GLN A 36 14.84 -5.51 15.24
C GLN A 36 14.27 -4.51 16.25
N GLU A 37 15.03 -3.46 16.58
CA GLU A 37 14.60 -2.39 17.49
C GLU A 37 13.30 -1.72 17.02
N LYS A 38 13.18 -1.43 15.71
CA LYS A 38 11.97 -0.80 15.15
C LYS A 38 10.73 -1.66 15.32
N VAL A 39 10.85 -2.98 15.08
CA VAL A 39 9.70 -3.88 15.26
C VAL A 39 9.42 -4.20 16.72
N ASP A 40 10.42 -4.19 17.59
CA ASP A 40 10.22 -4.41 19.02
C ASP A 40 9.42 -3.29 19.69
N GLN A 41 9.55 -2.06 19.17
CA GLN A 41 8.75 -0.88 19.52
C GLN A 41 7.44 -0.78 18.71
N GLY A 42 7.22 -1.70 17.76
CA GLY A 42 6.03 -1.77 16.93
C GLY A 42 4.78 -2.20 17.70
N LEU A 43 3.63 -1.98 17.09
CA LEU A 43 2.32 -2.37 17.65
C LEU A 43 1.89 -3.75 17.14
N SER A 44 0.85 -4.34 17.74
CA SER A 44 0.21 -5.52 17.16
C SER A 44 -0.49 -5.17 15.84
N LEU A 45 -0.69 -6.16 14.96
CA LEU A 45 -1.43 -5.97 13.72
C LEU A 45 -2.84 -5.40 13.98
N GLU A 46 -3.55 -5.94 14.98
CA GLU A 46 -4.89 -5.46 15.36
C GLU A 46 -4.88 -3.98 15.75
N ALA A 47 -3.91 -3.56 16.57
CA ALA A 47 -3.79 -2.16 16.97
C ALA A 47 -3.45 -1.24 15.79
N VAL A 48 -2.59 -1.68 14.87
CA VAL A 48 -2.29 -0.90 13.65
C VAL A 48 -3.51 -0.79 12.74
N LEU A 49 -4.30 -1.86 12.58
CA LEU A 49 -5.51 -1.84 11.78
C LEU A 49 -6.58 -0.90 12.37
N GLU A 50 -6.68 -0.84 13.71
CA GLU A 50 -7.55 0.12 14.38
C GLU A 50 -7.05 1.56 14.21
N GLN A 51 -5.75 1.82 14.41
CA GLN A 51 -5.20 3.17 14.18
C GLN A 51 -5.32 3.62 12.72
N HIS A 52 -5.17 2.69 11.78
CA HIS A 52 -5.41 2.93 10.38
C HIS A 52 -6.89 3.27 10.11
N HIS A 53 -7.82 2.57 10.76
CA HIS A 53 -9.24 2.90 10.66
C HIS A 53 -9.52 4.31 11.18
N GLN A 54 -8.99 4.67 12.35
CA GLN A 54 -9.13 6.00 12.94
C GLN A 54 -8.48 7.08 12.06
N TRP A 55 -7.38 6.77 11.38
CA TRP A 55 -6.78 7.65 10.39
C TRP A 55 -7.70 7.91 9.19
N LEU A 56 -8.40 6.89 8.68
CA LEU A 56 -9.41 7.06 7.63
C LEU A 56 -10.60 7.90 8.10
N VAL A 57 -11.06 7.72 9.34
CA VAL A 57 -12.13 8.52 9.96
C VAL A 57 -11.71 9.98 10.06
N LYS A 58 -10.51 10.26 10.59
CA LYS A 58 -9.94 11.62 10.69
C LYS A 58 -9.87 12.33 9.35
N ASN A 59 -9.58 11.59 8.28
CA ASN A 59 -9.51 12.11 6.91
C ASN A 59 -10.89 12.19 6.20
N GLY A 60 -11.97 11.85 6.90
CA GLY A 60 -13.34 11.88 6.37
C GLY A 60 -13.54 10.91 5.20
N LEU A 61 -12.82 9.78 5.21
CA LEU A 61 -12.88 8.76 4.16
C LEU A 61 -13.89 7.66 4.51
N VAL A 62 -14.11 7.39 5.79
CA VAL A 62 -15.06 6.40 6.30
C VAL A 62 -15.80 6.93 7.52
N ASP A 63 -17.00 6.40 7.74
CA ASP A 63 -17.76 6.60 8.98
C ASP A 63 -17.23 5.66 10.07
N ASP A 64 -17.03 6.20 11.27
CA ASP A 64 -16.44 5.48 12.42
C ASP A 64 -17.29 4.28 12.86
N LYS A 65 -18.63 4.41 12.84
CA LYS A 65 -19.52 3.38 13.38
C LYS A 65 -19.88 2.31 12.36
N THR A 66 -20.17 2.73 11.13
CA THR A 66 -20.64 1.85 10.05
C THR A 66 -19.51 1.32 9.19
N HIS A 67 -18.31 1.91 9.29
CA HIS A 67 -17.14 1.67 8.43
C HIS A 67 -17.41 1.91 6.93
N GLN A 68 -18.53 2.54 6.57
CA GLN A 68 -18.88 2.82 5.18
C GLN A 68 -18.05 3.98 4.65
N LYS A 69 -17.70 3.93 3.36
CA LYS A 69 -16.96 5.00 2.70
C LYS A 69 -17.83 6.26 2.60
N LEU A 70 -17.32 7.39 3.08
CA LEU A 70 -17.96 8.71 2.97
C LEU A 70 -17.62 9.42 1.65
N LYS A 71 -16.53 9.01 1.01
CA LYS A 71 -16.04 9.55 -0.28
C LYS A 71 -15.70 8.40 -1.23
N LYS A 72 -15.58 8.71 -2.52
CA LYS A 72 -15.09 7.75 -3.53
C LYS A 72 -13.57 7.66 -3.44
N TRP A 73 -13.06 6.52 -2.98
CA TRP A 73 -11.63 6.22 -2.91
C TRP A 73 -11.40 4.71 -2.97
N ILE A 74 -10.17 4.31 -3.32
CA ILE A 74 -9.76 2.91 -3.45
C ILE A 74 -8.27 2.77 -3.15
N TYR A 75 -7.85 1.61 -2.63
CA TYR A 75 -6.43 1.30 -2.50
C TYR A 75 -5.79 1.08 -3.87
N VAL A 76 -4.52 1.43 -3.98
CA VAL A 76 -3.67 1.09 -5.12
C VAL A 76 -2.47 0.33 -4.59
N THR A 77 -2.23 -0.86 -5.11
CA THR A 77 -1.12 -1.76 -4.70
C THR A 77 -0.25 -2.10 -5.91
N CYS A 78 1.01 -2.48 -5.69
CA CYS A 78 1.90 -2.96 -6.74
C CYS A 78 1.82 -4.50 -6.84
N GLY A 79 0.78 -5.00 -7.50
CA GLY A 79 0.43 -6.42 -7.51
C GLY A 79 -0.72 -6.73 -6.56
N ASP A 80 -1.19 -7.98 -6.56
CA ASP A 80 -2.35 -8.39 -5.76
C ASP A 80 -1.98 -8.89 -4.37
N TRP A 81 -0.71 -9.20 -4.12
CA TRP A 81 -0.29 -9.93 -2.93
C TRP A 81 -0.75 -9.27 -1.62
N ASP A 82 -0.61 -7.96 -1.46
CA ASP A 82 -0.91 -7.26 -0.20
C ASP A 82 -2.36 -7.46 0.28
N LEU A 83 -3.33 -7.28 -0.62
CA LEU A 83 -4.76 -7.29 -0.27
C LEU A 83 -5.48 -8.57 -0.67
N LEU A 84 -4.90 -9.39 -1.56
CA LEU A 84 -5.41 -10.73 -1.87
C LEU A 84 -4.89 -11.80 -0.89
N SER A 85 -3.68 -11.65 -0.35
CA SER A 85 -3.01 -12.70 0.44
C SER A 85 -2.39 -12.19 1.73
N GLY A 86 -1.51 -11.19 1.68
CA GLY A 86 -0.74 -10.70 2.82
C GLY A 86 -1.61 -10.33 4.02
N LEU A 87 -2.47 -9.32 3.86
CA LEU A 87 -3.39 -8.88 4.91
C LEU A 87 -4.43 -9.97 5.27
N PRO A 88 -5.16 -10.59 4.31
CA PRO A 88 -6.14 -11.63 4.64
C PRO A 88 -5.56 -12.83 5.41
N CYS A 89 -4.39 -13.34 5.04
CA CYS A 89 -3.76 -14.46 5.74
C CYS A 89 -3.36 -14.10 7.17
N ASN A 90 -2.79 -12.90 7.37
CA ASN A 90 -2.47 -12.43 8.71
C ASN A 90 -3.73 -12.20 9.56
N CYS A 91 -4.77 -11.59 8.99
CA CYS A 91 -6.06 -11.42 9.66
C CYS A 91 -6.67 -12.75 10.06
N LEU A 92 -6.69 -13.74 9.16
CA LEU A 92 -7.17 -15.09 9.45
C LEU A 92 -6.39 -15.73 10.61
N TYR A 93 -5.06 -15.63 10.57
CA TYR A 93 -4.20 -16.23 11.60
C TYR A 93 -4.45 -15.63 12.99
N PHE A 94 -4.63 -14.30 13.07
CA PHE A 94 -4.87 -13.60 14.34
C PHE A 94 -6.37 -13.45 14.69
N ASN A 95 -7.27 -14.12 13.96
CA ASN A 95 -8.72 -14.05 14.14
C ASN A 95 -9.28 -12.61 14.07
N ILE A 96 -8.69 -11.78 13.21
CA ILE A 96 -9.10 -10.40 12.95
C ILE A 96 -10.05 -10.39 11.75
N THR A 97 -11.19 -9.72 11.86
CA THR A 97 -12.08 -9.50 10.71
C THR A 97 -11.64 -8.26 9.95
N PRO A 98 -11.13 -8.38 8.70
CA PRO A 98 -10.76 -7.21 7.91
C PRO A 98 -12.02 -6.40 7.56
N LYS A 99 -11.89 -5.08 7.60
CA LYS A 99 -12.99 -4.18 7.20
C LYS A 99 -13.23 -4.27 5.69
N ALA A 100 -14.48 -4.11 5.27
CA ALA A 100 -14.91 -4.29 3.87
C ALA A 100 -14.16 -3.38 2.87
N TYR A 101 -13.67 -2.21 3.29
CA TYR A 101 -12.92 -1.32 2.40
C TYR A 101 -11.55 -1.86 1.97
N PHE A 102 -11.04 -2.94 2.58
CA PHE A 102 -9.84 -3.65 2.12
C PHE A 102 -10.13 -4.64 0.97
N LEU A 103 -11.39 -4.93 0.67
CA LEU A 103 -11.81 -5.89 -0.35
C LEU A 103 -11.82 -5.30 -1.78
N ASP A 104 -11.58 -3.99 -1.90
CA ASP A 104 -11.53 -3.29 -3.18
C ASP A 104 -10.18 -2.57 -3.34
N TRP A 105 -9.40 -2.99 -4.33
CA TRP A 105 -8.15 -2.32 -4.72
C TRP A 105 -7.94 -2.29 -6.23
N ILE A 106 -6.99 -1.48 -6.65
CA ILE A 106 -6.47 -1.43 -8.02
C ILE A 106 -5.05 -1.98 -8.00
N ASN A 107 -4.80 -3.01 -8.80
CA ASN A 107 -3.46 -3.49 -9.07
C ASN A 107 -2.80 -2.59 -10.11
N LEU A 108 -1.86 -1.76 -9.66
CA LEU A 108 -1.13 -0.83 -10.52
C LEU A 108 -0.39 -1.53 -11.66
N LEU A 109 0.16 -2.72 -11.42
CA LEU A 109 0.88 -3.49 -12.45
C LEU A 109 -0.06 -3.91 -13.59
N THR A 110 -1.31 -4.25 -13.27
CA THR A 110 -2.34 -4.56 -14.26
C THR A 110 -2.74 -3.32 -15.06
N VAL A 111 -2.96 -2.18 -14.38
CA VAL A 111 -3.21 -0.89 -15.07
C VAL A 111 -2.08 -0.55 -16.03
N PHE A 112 -0.83 -0.70 -15.59
CA PHE A 112 0.35 -0.43 -16.41
C PHE A 112 0.40 -1.34 -17.64
N ARG A 113 0.23 -2.65 -17.47
CA ARG A 113 0.28 -3.63 -18.57
C ARG A 113 -0.82 -3.44 -19.61
N ILE A 114 -2.02 -3.08 -19.17
CA ILE A 114 -3.16 -2.85 -20.09
C ILE A 114 -2.96 -1.58 -20.91
N ASN A 115 -2.51 -0.49 -20.29
CA ASN A 115 -2.44 0.82 -20.94
C ASN A 115 -1.10 1.07 -21.66
N LEU A 116 -0.04 0.36 -21.29
CA LEU A 116 1.31 0.55 -21.82
C LEU A 116 1.86 -0.77 -22.38
N PRO A 117 1.42 -1.21 -23.58
CA PRO A 117 1.75 -2.53 -24.13
C PRO A 117 3.24 -2.74 -24.43
N LYS A 118 4.04 -1.67 -24.47
CA LYS A 118 5.51 -1.74 -24.61
C LYS A 118 6.23 -2.07 -23.31
N PHE A 119 5.52 -2.09 -22.18
CA PHE A 119 6.09 -2.39 -20.88
C PHE A 119 6.35 -3.88 -20.71
N SER A 120 7.62 -4.25 -20.49
CA SER A 120 8.08 -5.61 -20.20
C SER A 120 8.77 -5.75 -18.83
N GLY A 121 8.76 -4.68 -18.03
CA GLY A 121 9.41 -4.64 -16.73
C GLY A 121 8.68 -5.44 -15.64
N LYS A 122 9.33 -5.58 -14.48
CA LYS A 122 8.77 -6.25 -13.29
C LYS A 122 8.63 -5.26 -12.14
N GLY A 123 7.47 -5.30 -11.48
CA GLY A 123 7.21 -4.54 -10.25
C GLY A 123 7.36 -3.02 -10.39
N MET A 124 7.50 -2.36 -9.24
CA MET A 124 7.56 -0.91 -9.13
C MET A 124 8.79 -0.30 -9.82
N THR A 125 9.97 -0.89 -9.63
CA THR A 125 11.23 -0.39 -10.21
C THR A 125 11.22 -0.44 -11.74
N GLY A 126 10.61 -1.48 -12.33
CA GLY A 126 10.37 -1.54 -13.77
C GLY A 126 9.47 -0.42 -14.25
N MET A 127 8.36 -0.14 -13.54
CA MET A 127 7.43 0.93 -13.89
C MET A 127 8.09 2.32 -13.78
N LEU A 128 8.88 2.57 -12.74
CA LEU A 128 9.68 3.79 -12.58
C LEU A 128 10.62 4.00 -13.76
N SER A 129 11.43 2.98 -14.07
CA SER A 129 12.39 3.01 -15.18
C SER A 129 11.71 3.29 -16.53
N PHE A 130 10.57 2.64 -16.80
CA PHE A 130 9.80 2.86 -18.03
C PHE A 130 9.28 4.29 -18.16
N LEU A 131 8.91 4.93 -17.04
CA LEU A 131 8.41 6.30 -17.01
C LEU A 131 9.54 7.35 -16.94
N GLY A 132 10.80 6.94 -16.90
CA GLY A 132 11.94 7.83 -16.72
C GLY A 132 12.00 8.47 -15.33
N LEU A 133 11.46 7.78 -14.32
CA LEU A 133 11.48 8.22 -12.92
C LEU A 133 12.59 7.48 -12.17
N GLU A 134 13.37 8.20 -11.39
CA GLU A 134 14.32 7.60 -10.45
C GLU A 134 13.60 7.12 -9.18
N LEU A 135 14.09 6.03 -8.58
CA LEU A 135 13.59 5.56 -7.29
C LEU A 135 14.01 6.55 -6.19
N GLU A 136 13.03 7.04 -5.42
CA GLU A 136 13.27 7.86 -4.24
C GLU A 136 13.21 7.01 -2.96
N GLY A 137 14.15 7.19 -2.03
CA GLY A 137 14.19 6.40 -0.79
C GLY A 137 14.79 5.01 -0.97
N LYS A 138 14.33 4.02 -0.19
CA LYS A 138 14.82 2.64 -0.22
C LYS A 138 13.79 1.70 -0.84
N HIS A 139 14.19 0.93 -1.86
CA HIS A 139 13.35 -0.17 -2.35
C HIS A 139 13.13 -1.22 -1.24
N HIS A 140 11.91 -1.74 -1.13
CA HIS A 140 11.46 -2.64 -0.05
C HIS A 140 11.29 -1.98 1.33
N SER A 141 11.40 -0.65 1.40
CA SER A 141 10.81 0.14 2.48
C SER A 141 9.36 0.43 2.12
N GLY A 142 8.40 -0.06 2.91
CA GLY A 142 6.98 0.03 2.57
C GLY A 142 6.50 1.46 2.31
N ILE A 143 6.95 2.43 3.12
CA ILE A 143 6.59 3.84 2.94
C ILE A 143 7.21 4.45 1.68
N ASP A 144 8.47 4.14 1.37
CA ASP A 144 9.13 4.66 0.17
C ASP A 144 8.53 4.03 -1.09
N ASP A 145 8.18 2.74 -1.05
CA ASP A 145 7.46 2.07 -2.13
C ASP A 145 6.07 2.72 -2.33
N CYS A 146 5.33 3.06 -1.27
CA CYS A 146 4.07 3.81 -1.37
C CYS A 146 4.24 5.19 -2.03
N LEU A 147 5.29 5.94 -1.67
CA LEU A 147 5.58 7.25 -2.25
C LEU A 147 5.94 7.14 -3.73
N ASN A 148 6.77 6.17 -4.12
CA ASN A 148 7.09 5.92 -5.53
C ASN A 148 5.87 5.44 -6.34
N ILE A 149 5.02 4.58 -5.75
CA ILE A 149 3.73 4.20 -6.35
C ILE A 149 2.89 5.45 -6.61
N SER A 150 2.82 6.40 -5.67
CA SER A 150 2.07 7.64 -5.87
C SER A 150 2.61 8.49 -7.04
N ARG A 151 3.94 8.55 -7.21
CA ARG A 151 4.60 9.23 -8.33
C ARG A 151 4.29 8.56 -9.67
N ILE A 152 4.28 7.22 -9.72
CA ILE A 152 3.84 6.46 -10.90
C ILE A 152 2.38 6.80 -11.22
N VAL A 153 1.48 6.69 -10.23
CA VAL A 153 0.05 6.97 -10.43
C VAL A 153 -0.18 8.39 -10.93
N LYS A 154 0.49 9.39 -10.34
CA LYS A 154 0.45 10.79 -10.79
C LYS A 154 0.83 10.90 -12.26
N LYS A 155 1.95 10.30 -12.67
CA LYS A 155 2.42 10.34 -14.06
C LYS A 155 1.43 9.70 -15.03
N LEU A 156 0.80 8.59 -14.66
CA LEU A 156 -0.20 7.92 -15.50
C LEU A 156 -1.48 8.77 -15.61
N LEU A 157 -1.92 9.41 -14.52
CA LEU A 157 -3.08 10.32 -14.52
C LEU A 157 -2.83 11.55 -15.39
N GLU A 158 -1.63 12.14 -15.33
CA GLU A 158 -1.21 13.26 -16.19
C GLU A 158 -1.20 12.87 -17.69
N GLN A 159 -0.96 11.59 -18.00
CA GLN A 159 -1.06 11.04 -19.36
C GLN A 159 -2.50 10.70 -19.78
N GLY A 160 -3.49 10.95 -18.92
CA GLY A 160 -4.90 10.66 -19.19
C GLY A 160 -5.30 9.19 -19.04
N ILE A 161 -4.46 8.35 -18.42
CA ILE A 161 -4.81 6.94 -18.17
C ILE A 161 -5.90 6.87 -17.09
N ILE A 162 -6.96 6.12 -17.41
CA ILE A 162 -8.10 5.93 -16.51
C ILE A 162 -7.88 4.69 -15.65
N PHE A 163 -7.92 4.88 -14.34
CA PHE A 163 -7.83 3.82 -13.36
C PHE A 163 -9.20 3.17 -13.17
N LYS A 164 -9.28 1.86 -13.41
CA LYS A 164 -10.46 1.04 -13.15
C LYS A 164 -10.10 -0.08 -12.19
N LYS A 165 -11.10 -0.56 -11.45
CA LYS A 165 -10.95 -1.75 -10.61
C LYS A 165 -10.47 -2.92 -11.49
N THR A 166 -9.41 -3.59 -11.06
CA THR A 166 -8.72 -4.60 -11.87
C THR A 166 -9.25 -6.02 -11.66
N ILE A 167 -10.05 -6.24 -10.60
CA ILE A 167 -10.72 -7.51 -10.25
C ILE A 167 -12.08 -7.19 -9.62
#